data_AF-A0A8T6ZQJ4-F1
#
_entry.id   AF-A0A8T6ZQJ4-F1
#
_cell.length_a   1.000
_cell.length_b   1.000
_cell.length_c   1.000
_cell.angle_alpha   90.00
_cell.angle_beta   90.00
_cell.angle_gamma   90.00
#
_symmetry.space_group_name_H-M   'P 1'
#
loop_
_entity.id
_entity.type
_entity.pdbx_description
1 polymer ?
#
loop_
_entity_poly.entity_id
_entity_poly.type
_entity_poly.pdbx_seq_one_letter_code
_entity_poly.pdbx_strand_id
1 'polypeptide(L)'
;MNRRTIAALCTATLMLAAFAGNARAQQPQYSISHISGGVYRATSNFHGTVFLVTSDGIVLADPLNSDFAIWLRNELDARFDVPVRYVIYSHHHWDHATGGSVFSDTARFVSHANMPGYLELPPADTPLSAVVGQEAPVAALDIDGNDLVDRDEANAGGLDSVRFSAFDANRDDHLNGAEIMRGALSFVH
;
A
#
# COMPACT_ATOMS: atom_id res chain seq x y z
N MET A 1 -75.24 -9.14 -31.14
CA MET A 1 -74.20 -9.93 -30.43
C MET A 1 -72.92 -9.10 -30.42
N ASN A 2 -72.67 -8.41 -29.30
CA ASN A 2 -71.51 -7.55 -29.10
C ASN A 2 -70.24 -8.40 -28.98
N ARG A 3 -69.22 -8.07 -29.78
CA ARG A 3 -67.87 -8.60 -29.62
C ARG A 3 -66.86 -7.46 -29.51
N ARG A 4 -66.38 -7.30 -28.27
CA ARG A 4 -64.98 -7.11 -27.84
C ARG A 4 -64.36 -5.71 -27.95
N THR A 5 -64.37 -5.04 -26.78
CA THR A 5 -63.22 -4.44 -26.08
C THR A 5 -61.87 -5.07 -26.47
N ILE A 6 -60.75 -4.35 -26.57
CA ILE A 6 -59.98 -3.71 -25.48
C ILE A 6 -59.17 -2.55 -26.05
N ALA A 7 -59.26 -1.40 -25.38
CA ALA A 7 -58.43 -0.22 -25.60
C ALA A 7 -57.27 -0.16 -24.60
N ALA A 8 -56.16 0.40 -25.10
CA ALA A 8 -55.19 1.25 -24.41
C ALA A 8 -54.29 0.66 -23.29
N LEU A 9 -53.04 0.43 -23.69
CA LEU A 9 -51.83 1.13 -23.22
C LEU A 9 -51.59 1.22 -21.69
N CYS A 10 -50.63 0.44 -21.21
CA CYS A 10 -49.90 0.69 -19.97
C CYS A 10 -48.40 0.45 -20.19
N THR A 11 -47.72 1.44 -20.77
CA THR A 11 -46.26 1.56 -20.68
C THR A 11 -45.91 2.26 -19.38
N ALA A 12 -45.69 1.49 -18.32
CA ALA A 12 -45.03 1.98 -17.12
C ALA A 12 -43.52 1.84 -17.31
N THR A 13 -42.88 2.91 -17.79
CA THR A 13 -41.43 2.99 -17.90
C THR A 13 -40.84 3.11 -16.50
N LEU A 14 -40.23 2.03 -16.00
CA LEU A 14 -39.48 2.03 -14.75
C LEU A 14 -38.19 2.84 -14.95
N MET A 15 -38.17 4.11 -14.53
CA MET A 15 -36.92 4.87 -14.42
C MET A 15 -36.14 4.34 -13.23
N LEU A 16 -35.22 3.41 -13.49
CA LEU A 16 -34.20 2.99 -12.55
C LEU A 16 -33.14 4.11 -12.51
N ALA A 17 -33.25 5.01 -11.53
CA ALA A 17 -32.22 6.02 -11.28
C ALA A 17 -30.95 5.31 -10.79
N ALA A 18 -29.92 5.31 -11.62
CA ALA A 18 -28.60 4.81 -11.26
C ALA A 18 -28.00 5.72 -10.18
N PHE A 19 -27.95 5.24 -8.93
CA PHE A 19 -27.01 5.75 -7.93
C PHE A 19 -25.61 5.25 -8.29
N ALA A 20 -24.99 5.89 -9.29
CA ALA A 20 -23.55 5.79 -9.48
C ALA A 20 -22.89 6.69 -8.43
N GLY A 21 -22.58 6.13 -7.26
CA GLY A 21 -21.67 6.76 -6.32
C GLY A 21 -20.33 7.00 -7.00
N ASN A 22 -20.03 8.26 -7.30
CA ASN A 22 -18.69 8.63 -7.76
C ASN A 22 -17.73 8.48 -6.58
N ALA A 23 -17.10 7.31 -6.46
CA ALA A 23 -15.87 7.18 -5.70
C ALA A 23 -14.78 7.98 -6.43
N ARG A 24 -14.71 9.29 -6.17
CA ARG A 24 -13.57 10.10 -6.63
C ARG A 24 -12.37 9.64 -5.82
N ALA A 25 -11.35 9.10 -6.49
CA ALA A 25 -10.06 8.86 -5.86
C ALA A 25 -9.58 10.16 -5.22
N GLN A 26 -9.40 10.14 -3.90
CA GLN A 26 -8.94 11.30 -3.15
C GLN A 26 -7.51 11.61 -3.59
N GLN A 27 -7.25 12.85 -4.00
CA GLN A 27 -5.90 13.27 -4.38
C GLN A 27 -4.97 13.07 -3.17
N PRO A 28 -3.75 12.55 -3.36
CA PRO A 28 -2.82 12.34 -2.26
C PRO A 28 -2.56 13.65 -1.51
N GLN A 29 -2.67 13.61 -0.19
CA GLN A 29 -2.37 14.76 0.66
C GLN A 29 -0.95 14.63 1.18
N TYR A 30 -0.04 15.39 0.57
CA TYR A 30 1.36 15.45 0.95
C TYR A 30 1.67 16.74 1.70
N SER A 31 2.50 16.66 2.74
CA SER A 31 2.92 17.84 3.49
C SER A 31 4.31 17.71 4.08
N ILE A 32 4.99 18.84 4.28
CA ILE A 32 6.22 18.96 5.05
C ILE A 32 5.99 20.02 6.13
N SER A 33 6.28 19.69 7.38
CA SER A 33 6.28 20.63 8.50
C SER A 33 7.64 20.64 9.21
N HIS A 34 8.09 21.83 9.57
CA HIS A 34 9.28 22.01 10.39
C HIS A 34 8.96 21.70 11.85
N ILE A 35 9.80 20.91 12.51
CA ILE A 35 9.64 20.58 13.94
C ILE A 35 10.55 21.49 14.77
N SER A 36 11.86 21.37 14.59
CA SER A 36 12.88 22.14 15.31
C SER A 36 14.26 21.91 14.69
N GLY A 37 15.16 22.91 14.75
CA GLY A 37 16.51 22.77 14.20
C GLY A 37 16.50 22.36 12.72
N GLY A 38 17.22 21.31 12.36
CA GLY A 38 17.16 20.72 11.01
C GLY A 38 16.10 19.62 10.84
N VAL A 39 15.24 19.39 11.83
CA VAL A 39 14.28 18.27 11.83
C VAL A 39 12.94 18.69 11.26
N TYR A 40 12.45 17.89 10.32
CA TYR A 40 11.18 18.05 9.65
C TYR A 40 10.38 16.76 9.69
N ARG A 41 9.06 16.88 9.60
CA ARG A 41 8.13 15.79 9.33
C ARG A 41 7.63 15.92 7.91
N ALA A 42 7.52 14.80 7.20
CA ALA A 42 6.80 14.72 5.94
C ALA A 42 5.68 13.67 6.05
N THR A 43 4.54 13.90 5.41
CA THR A 43 3.37 13.01 5.51
C THR A 43 2.79 12.66 4.16
N SER A 44 2.41 11.40 3.98
CA SER A 44 1.65 10.87 2.85
C SER A 44 0.31 10.34 3.36
N ASN A 45 -0.76 11.11 3.22
CA ASN A 45 -2.08 10.79 3.78
C ASN A 45 -1.97 10.47 5.29
N PHE A 46 -2.09 9.20 5.68
CA PHE A 46 -2.04 8.73 7.06
C PHE A 46 -0.64 8.27 7.51
N HIS A 47 0.31 8.11 6.59
CA HIS A 47 1.69 7.73 6.91
C HIS A 47 2.56 8.97 7.06
N GLY A 48 3.56 8.87 7.93
CA GLY A 48 4.48 9.96 8.20
C GLY A 48 5.91 9.47 8.34
N THR A 49 6.83 10.31 7.91
CA THR A 49 8.27 10.14 8.08
C THR A 49 8.90 11.41 8.65
N VAL A 50 10.17 11.31 9.03
CA VAL A 50 11.00 12.41 9.48
C VAL A 50 12.27 12.49 8.65
N PHE A 51 12.78 13.70 8.48
CA PHE A 51 14.11 13.92 7.92
C PHE A 51 14.88 14.98 8.69
N LEU A 52 16.20 14.82 8.74
CA LEU A 52 17.14 15.74 9.36
C LEU A 52 18.02 16.35 8.27
N VAL A 53 17.96 17.67 8.14
CA VAL A 53 18.83 18.47 7.28
C VAL A 53 20.06 18.90 8.06
N THR A 54 21.24 18.68 7.48
CA THR A 54 22.53 19.13 8.00
C THR A 54 23.32 19.85 6.89
N SER A 55 24.45 20.47 7.22
CA SER A 55 25.38 21.02 6.21
C SER A 55 25.96 19.96 5.28
N ASP A 56 25.97 18.71 5.71
CA ASP A 56 26.68 17.63 5.02
C ASP A 56 25.75 16.75 4.19
N GLY A 57 24.43 16.95 4.29
CA GLY A 57 23.42 16.08 3.67
C GLY A 57 22.17 15.90 4.52
N ILE A 58 21.17 15.25 3.93
CA ILE A 58 19.89 14.91 4.55
C ILE A 58 19.90 13.45 4.97
N VAL A 59 19.42 13.19 6.19
CA VAL A 59 19.08 11.84 6.67
C VAL A 59 17.57 11.71 6.63
N LEU A 60 17.06 10.81 5.79
CA LEU A 60 15.65 10.52 5.63
C LEU A 60 15.32 9.21 6.35
N ALA A 61 14.28 9.19 7.18
CA ALA A 61 13.64 7.93 7.57
C ALA A 61 12.64 7.50 6.49
N ASP A 62 12.34 6.22 6.36
CA ASP A 62 11.20 5.64 5.62
C ASP A 62 10.66 6.47 4.43
N PRO A 63 10.98 6.10 3.18
CA PRO A 63 10.46 6.77 1.99
C PRO A 63 8.95 6.58 1.75
N LEU A 64 8.30 5.71 2.54
CA LEU A 64 6.86 5.38 2.53
C LEU A 64 6.37 4.70 1.25
N ASN A 65 6.38 5.39 0.11
CA ASN A 65 6.00 4.85 -1.18
C ASN A 65 6.66 5.61 -2.34
N SER A 66 6.64 5.05 -3.55
CA SER A 66 7.33 5.62 -4.72
C SER A 66 6.82 7.01 -5.12
N ASP A 67 5.51 7.22 -5.18
CA ASP A 67 4.93 8.51 -5.59
C ASP A 67 5.27 9.62 -4.59
N PHE A 68 5.15 9.31 -3.30
CA PHE A 68 5.54 10.22 -2.23
C PHE A 68 7.05 10.46 -2.20
N ALA A 69 7.88 9.43 -2.40
CA ALA A 69 9.34 9.56 -2.43
C ALA A 69 9.80 10.45 -3.59
N ILE A 70 9.20 10.33 -4.78
CA ILE A 70 9.46 11.21 -5.94
C ILE A 70 9.08 12.65 -5.61
N TRP A 71 7.88 12.85 -5.05
CA TRP A 71 7.44 14.18 -4.62
C TRP A 71 8.38 14.77 -3.57
N LEU A 72 8.75 13.99 -2.55
CA LEU A 72 9.61 14.41 -1.46
C LEU A 72 11.00 14.76 -1.97
N ARG A 73 11.59 13.98 -2.88
CA ARG A 73 12.87 14.32 -3.51
C ARG A 73 12.83 15.70 -4.14
N ASN A 74 11.80 16.01 -4.94
CA ASN A 74 11.66 17.32 -5.58
C ASN A 74 11.53 18.45 -4.55
N GLU A 75 10.80 18.23 -3.46
CA GLU A 75 10.68 19.20 -2.37
C GLU A 75 12.01 19.42 -1.64
N LEU A 76 12.78 18.36 -1.40
CA LEU A 76 14.08 18.45 -0.76
C LEU A 76 15.07 19.20 -1.64
N ASP A 77 15.16 18.85 -2.92
CA ASP A 77 16.05 19.49 -3.90
C ASP A 77 15.72 20.98 -4.10
N ALA A 78 14.45 21.36 -3.99
CA ALA A 78 14.03 22.77 -4.10
C ALA A 78 14.29 23.60 -2.83
N ARG A 79 14.37 22.96 -1.66
CA ARG A 79 14.46 23.64 -0.36
C ARG A 79 15.87 23.65 0.22
N PHE A 80 16.69 22.68 -0.15
CA PHE A 80 17.98 22.42 0.48
C PHE A 80 19.04 22.12 -0.57
N ASP A 81 20.17 22.82 -0.50
CA ASP A 81 21.30 22.65 -1.44
C ASP A 81 22.22 21.45 -1.06
N VAL A 82 21.64 20.38 -0.50
CA VAL A 82 22.36 19.19 -0.05
C VAL A 82 21.57 17.91 -0.37
N PRO A 83 22.24 16.81 -0.79
CA PRO A 83 21.54 15.59 -1.18
C PRO A 83 21.06 14.77 0.03
N VAL A 84 20.11 13.87 -0.22
CA VAL A 84 19.83 12.76 0.71
C VAL A 84 21.01 11.80 0.70
N ARG A 85 21.68 11.64 1.84
CA ARG A 85 22.86 10.78 1.99
C ARG A 85 22.57 9.48 2.71
N TYR A 86 21.50 9.44 3.48
CA TYR A 86 21.09 8.26 4.21
C TYR A 86 19.58 8.10 4.12
N VAL A 87 19.15 6.88 3.84
CA VAL A 87 17.78 6.42 4.03
C VAL A 87 17.81 5.37 5.14
N ILE A 88 17.09 5.63 6.22
CA ILE A 88 17.01 4.74 7.38
C ILE A 88 15.63 4.09 7.37
N TYR A 89 15.59 2.77 7.28
CA TYR A 89 14.35 2.00 7.38
C TYR A 89 14.04 1.65 8.83
N SER A 90 12.84 1.97 9.28
CA SER A 90 12.34 1.59 10.59
C SER A 90 11.99 0.11 10.66
N HIS A 91 11.37 -0.43 9.59
CA HIS A 91 11.02 -1.84 9.44
C HIS A 91 10.78 -2.18 7.95
N HIS A 92 10.40 -3.44 7.67
CA HIS A 92 10.36 -3.99 6.31
C HIS A 92 9.01 -3.84 5.59
N HIS A 93 7.94 -3.43 6.28
CA HIS A 93 6.62 -3.38 5.66
C HIS A 93 6.54 -2.35 4.54
N TRP A 94 5.71 -2.67 3.55
CA TRP A 94 5.57 -1.95 2.30
C TRP A 94 5.14 -0.48 2.48
N ASP A 95 4.40 -0.16 3.53
CA ASP A 95 3.89 1.18 3.83
C ASP A 95 4.97 2.15 4.38
N HIS A 96 6.17 1.62 4.63
CA HIS A 96 7.34 2.36 5.08
C HIS A 96 8.58 2.16 4.19
N ALA A 97 8.84 0.93 3.74
CA ALA A 97 10.07 0.55 3.07
C ALA A 97 10.08 0.79 1.55
N THR A 98 8.92 1.07 0.94
CA THR A 98 8.80 1.31 -0.50
C THR A 98 9.33 2.70 -0.89
N GLY A 99 9.87 2.84 -2.11
CA GLY A 99 10.30 4.11 -2.69
C GLY A 99 11.77 4.46 -2.43
N GLY A 100 12.55 3.54 -1.87
CA GLY A 100 13.97 3.73 -1.59
C GLY A 100 14.80 4.03 -2.83
N SER A 101 14.52 3.31 -3.92
CA SER A 101 15.19 3.48 -5.22
C SER A 101 15.26 4.93 -5.72
N VAL A 102 14.32 5.80 -5.35
CA VAL A 102 14.32 7.24 -5.70
C VAL A 102 15.58 7.98 -5.23
N PHE A 103 16.18 7.51 -4.13
CA PHE A 103 17.37 8.10 -3.52
C PHE A 103 18.64 7.26 -3.73
N SER A 104 18.56 6.19 -4.53
CA SER A 104 19.67 5.22 -4.69
C SER A 104 20.92 5.78 -5.38
N ASP A 105 20.78 6.90 -6.09
CA ASP A 105 21.88 7.61 -6.74
C ASP A 105 22.80 8.35 -5.76
N THR A 106 22.31 8.62 -4.54
CA THR A 106 22.96 9.51 -3.57
C THR A 106 23.03 8.93 -2.16
N ALA A 107 22.06 8.11 -1.77
CA ALA A 107 21.89 7.65 -0.41
C ALA A 107 22.53 6.29 -0.15
N ARG A 108 23.08 6.15 1.06
CA ARG A 108 23.35 4.85 1.68
C ARG A 108 22.11 4.40 2.46
N PHE A 109 21.63 3.20 2.17
CA PHE A 109 20.54 2.58 2.91
C PHE A 109 21.03 1.96 4.22
N VAL A 110 20.29 2.18 5.30
CA VAL A 110 20.59 1.69 6.64
C VAL A 110 19.33 1.05 7.21
N SER A 111 19.46 -0.14 7.78
CA SER A 111 18.37 -0.84 8.43
C SER A 111 18.90 -1.70 9.58
N HIS A 112 17.99 -2.26 10.37
CA HIS A 112 18.35 -3.27 11.35
C HIS A 112 18.86 -4.55 10.66
N ALA A 113 19.80 -5.26 11.29
CA ALA A 113 20.40 -6.48 10.74
C ALA A 113 19.40 -7.61 10.44
N ASN A 114 18.19 -7.54 11.02
CA ASN A 114 17.12 -8.50 10.79
C ASN A 114 16.29 -8.20 9.53
N MET A 115 16.38 -7.00 8.95
CA MET A 115 15.55 -6.61 7.80
C MET A 115 15.68 -7.59 6.64
N PRO A 116 16.88 -8.03 6.21
CA PRO A 116 17.00 -9.00 5.13
C PRO A 116 16.22 -10.30 5.37
N GLY A 117 16.25 -10.84 6.60
CA GLY A 117 15.53 -12.06 6.94
C GLY A 117 14.00 -11.92 6.88
N TYR A 118 13.46 -10.70 7.04
CA TYR A 118 12.04 -10.42 6.85
C TYR A 118 11.65 -10.12 5.40
N LEU A 119 12.63 -9.88 4.52
CA LEU A 119 12.40 -9.72 3.08
C LEU A 119 12.41 -11.06 2.34
N GLU A 120 13.02 -12.09 2.94
CA GLU A 120 13.04 -13.44 2.42
C GLU A 120 11.64 -14.08 2.49
N LEU A 121 11.31 -14.90 1.48
CA LEU A 121 10.07 -15.67 1.51
C LEU A 121 10.21 -16.80 2.54
N PRO A 122 9.30 -16.91 3.51
CA PRO A 122 9.24 -18.04 4.43
C PRO A 122 9.01 -19.38 3.70
N PRO A 123 9.15 -20.53 4.39
CA PRO A 123 8.79 -21.83 3.82
C PRO A 123 7.35 -21.85 3.31
N ALA A 124 7.11 -22.41 2.12
CA ALA A 124 5.79 -22.39 1.47
C ALA A 124 4.70 -23.11 2.27
N ASP A 125 5.06 -23.99 3.21
CA ASP A 125 4.17 -24.68 4.15
C ASP A 125 3.93 -23.88 5.46
N THR A 126 4.29 -22.60 5.50
CA THR A 126 3.95 -21.71 6.61
C THR A 126 2.43 -21.60 6.73
N PRO A 127 1.83 -22.02 7.86
CA PRO A 127 0.38 -21.98 8.01
C PRO A 127 -0.12 -20.55 8.22
N LEU A 128 -1.36 -20.23 7.83
CA LEU A 128 -1.98 -18.92 8.09
C LEU A 128 -2.01 -18.59 9.59
N SER A 129 -2.13 -19.61 10.44
CA SER A 129 -2.08 -19.44 11.91
C SER A 129 -0.73 -18.93 12.45
N ALA A 130 0.35 -19.00 11.67
CA ALA A 130 1.64 -18.42 12.03
C ALA A 130 1.74 -16.93 11.66
N VAL A 131 0.83 -16.41 10.83
CA VAL A 131 0.77 -14.99 10.49
C VAL A 131 0.27 -14.19 11.69
N VAL A 132 1.11 -13.28 12.16
CA VAL A 132 0.81 -12.40 13.30
C VAL A 132 1.12 -10.94 12.97
N GLY A 133 0.63 -10.01 13.79
CA GLY A 133 0.94 -8.59 13.63
C GLY A 133 0.13 -7.91 12.53
N GLN A 134 0.79 -7.07 11.71
CA GLN A 134 0.13 -6.20 10.72
C GLN A 134 -0.65 -6.98 9.65
N GLU A 135 -0.18 -8.18 9.28
CA GLU A 135 -0.75 -8.98 8.20
C GLU A 135 -1.74 -10.06 8.68
N ALA A 136 -1.94 -10.20 10.00
CA ALA A 136 -2.93 -11.11 10.55
C ALA A 136 -4.37 -10.89 10.02
N PRO A 137 -4.83 -9.64 9.77
CA PRO A 137 -6.13 -9.41 9.13
C PRO A 137 -6.23 -9.95 7.71
N VAL A 138 -5.12 -10.08 6.96
CA VAL A 138 -5.10 -10.68 5.62
C VAL A 138 -5.25 -12.20 5.75
N ALA A 139 -4.52 -12.83 6.66
CA ALA A 139 -4.68 -14.27 6.95
C ALA A 139 -6.09 -14.64 7.44
N ALA A 140 -6.77 -13.73 8.15
CA ALA A 140 -8.14 -13.92 8.61
C ALA A 140 -9.20 -13.86 7.49
N LEU A 141 -8.79 -13.63 6.23
CA LEU A 141 -9.69 -13.66 5.08
C LEU A 141 -9.98 -15.08 4.58
N ASP A 142 -9.26 -16.09 5.04
CA ASP A 142 -9.59 -17.52 4.78
C ASP A 142 -10.94 -17.85 5.44
N ILE A 143 -11.99 -17.95 4.63
CA ILE A 143 -13.36 -18.19 5.07
C ILE A 143 -13.70 -19.69 5.00
N ASP A 144 -13.15 -20.40 4.03
CA ASP A 144 -13.45 -21.82 3.83
C ASP A 144 -12.57 -22.75 4.68
N GLY A 145 -11.51 -22.22 5.29
CA GLY A 145 -10.59 -22.89 6.20
C GLY A 145 -9.58 -23.79 5.49
N ASN A 146 -9.24 -23.48 4.24
CA ASN A 146 -8.33 -24.29 3.41
C ASN A 146 -6.83 -23.90 3.58
N ASP A 147 -6.51 -22.96 4.47
CA ASP A 147 -5.17 -22.43 4.75
C ASP A 147 -4.56 -21.63 3.58
N LEU A 148 -5.42 -21.12 2.69
CA LEU A 148 -5.12 -20.17 1.62
C LEU A 148 -6.12 -19.02 1.67
N VAL A 149 -5.73 -17.86 1.14
CA VAL A 149 -6.66 -16.76 0.86
C VAL A 149 -6.83 -16.63 -0.64
N ASP A 150 -8.03 -16.92 -1.12
CA ASP A 150 -8.38 -16.82 -2.53
C ASP A 150 -8.67 -15.37 -2.94
N ARG A 151 -8.60 -15.09 -4.24
CA ARG A 151 -8.95 -13.77 -4.79
C ARG A 151 -10.37 -13.33 -4.43
N ASP A 152 -11.33 -14.26 -4.39
CA ASP A 152 -12.72 -13.95 -4.03
C ASP A 152 -12.86 -13.59 -2.54
N GLU A 153 -12.16 -14.31 -1.68
CA GLU A 153 -12.09 -14.03 -0.24
C GLU A 153 -11.40 -12.71 0.05
N ALA A 154 -10.26 -12.47 -0.59
CA ALA A 154 -9.53 -11.21 -0.54
C ALA A 154 -10.42 -10.02 -0.92
N ASN A 155 -11.13 -10.12 -2.06
CA ASN A 155 -12.04 -9.09 -2.53
C ASN A 155 -13.20 -8.86 -1.54
N ALA A 156 -13.80 -9.94 -1.02
CA ALA A 156 -14.86 -9.85 -0.02
C ALA A 156 -14.38 -9.20 1.29
N GLY A 157 -13.11 -9.42 1.64
CA GLY A 157 -12.40 -8.84 2.78
C GLY A 157 -11.91 -7.41 2.59
N GLY A 158 -12.07 -6.83 1.40
CA GLY A 158 -11.62 -5.47 1.07
C GLY A 158 -10.13 -5.35 0.74
N LEU A 159 -9.44 -6.45 0.46
CA LEU A 159 -8.10 -6.43 -0.12
C LEU A 159 -8.24 -6.24 -1.64
N ASP A 160 -7.86 -5.06 -2.14
CA ASP A 160 -7.96 -4.77 -3.57
C ASP A 160 -6.98 -5.63 -4.41
N SER A 161 -7.22 -5.69 -5.72
CA SER A 161 -6.43 -6.51 -6.65
C SER A 161 -4.97 -6.10 -6.75
N VAL A 162 -4.65 -4.84 -6.50
CA VAL A 162 -3.28 -4.30 -6.55
C VAL A 162 -2.51 -4.80 -5.34
N ARG A 163 -3.09 -4.71 -4.15
CA ARG A 163 -2.51 -5.24 -2.92
C ARG A 163 -2.43 -6.76 -2.95
N PHE A 164 -3.46 -7.46 -3.39
CA PHE A 164 -3.43 -8.92 -3.54
C PHE A 164 -2.21 -9.37 -4.37
N SER A 165 -2.05 -8.77 -5.56
CA SER A 165 -0.94 -9.08 -6.46
C SER A 165 0.43 -8.74 -5.89
N ALA A 166 0.49 -7.99 -4.78
CA ALA A 166 1.72 -7.65 -4.10
C ALA A 166 2.13 -8.62 -3.00
N PHE A 167 1.17 -9.35 -2.43
CA PHE A 167 1.43 -10.51 -1.59
C PHE A 167 1.78 -11.73 -2.45
N ASP A 168 1.03 -11.95 -3.53
CA ASP A 168 1.13 -13.09 -4.45
C ASP A 168 2.50 -13.14 -5.16
N ALA A 169 3.43 -13.86 -4.52
CA ALA A 169 4.84 -13.91 -4.91
C ALA A 169 5.05 -14.86 -6.08
N ASN A 170 4.31 -15.96 -6.08
CA ASN A 170 4.42 -17.06 -7.03
C ASN A 170 3.48 -16.89 -8.23
N ARG A 171 2.51 -15.97 -8.16
CA ARG A 171 1.48 -15.68 -9.18
C ARG A 171 0.56 -16.86 -9.45
N ASP A 172 0.16 -17.56 -8.40
CA ASP A 172 -0.78 -18.69 -8.50
C ASP A 172 -2.24 -18.31 -8.20
N ASP A 173 -2.53 -17.01 -7.99
CA ASP A 173 -3.85 -16.47 -7.66
C ASP A 173 -4.39 -16.91 -6.28
N HIS A 174 -3.51 -17.41 -5.39
CA HIS A 174 -3.78 -17.71 -3.99
C HIS A 174 -2.73 -17.04 -3.10
N LEU A 175 -3.06 -16.73 -1.84
CA LEU A 175 -2.07 -16.29 -0.86
C LEU A 175 -1.91 -17.35 0.23
N ASN A 176 -0.71 -17.89 0.36
CA ASN A 176 -0.37 -18.77 1.48
C ASN A 176 0.20 -17.99 2.68
N GLY A 177 0.41 -18.67 3.80
CA GLY A 177 0.96 -18.05 5.01
C GLY A 177 2.37 -17.48 4.83
N ALA A 178 3.19 -18.01 3.92
CA ALA A 178 4.52 -17.47 3.65
C ALA A 178 4.43 -16.10 2.98
N GLU A 179 3.58 -15.97 1.98
CA GLU A 179 3.34 -14.73 1.24
C GLU A 179 2.74 -13.65 2.12
N ILE A 180 1.74 -14.02 2.92
CA ILE A 180 1.08 -13.10 3.84
C ILE A 180 2.04 -12.68 4.97
N MET A 181 2.79 -13.63 5.57
CA MET A 181 3.77 -13.31 6.62
C MET A 181 4.88 -12.39 6.13
N ARG A 182 5.32 -12.57 4.87
CA ARG A 182 6.32 -11.69 4.25
C ARG A 182 5.79 -10.29 3.98
N GLY A 183 4.49 -10.16 3.71
CA GLY A 183 3.86 -8.89 3.36
C GLY A 183 3.91 -8.58 1.86
N ALA A 184 3.30 -7.45 1.49
CA ALA A 184 3.17 -6.95 0.12
C ALA A 184 4.49 -6.40 -0.46
N LEU A 185 5.56 -7.19 -0.45
CA LEU A 185 6.91 -6.74 -0.79
C LEU A 185 7.17 -6.50 -2.27
N SER A 186 6.25 -6.85 -3.18
CA SER A 186 6.43 -6.50 -4.61
C SER A 186 6.54 -4.99 -4.84
N PHE A 187 6.09 -4.18 -3.88
CA PHE A 187 6.27 -2.73 -3.89
C PHE A 187 7.62 -2.27 -3.35
N VAL A 188 8.35 -3.10 -2.60
CA VAL A 188 9.60 -2.70 -1.96
C VAL A 188 10.75 -2.78 -2.98
N HIS A 189 11.25 -1.61 -3.41
CA HIS A 189 12.33 -1.43 -4.40
C HIS A 189 13.35 -0.36 -3.96
#